data_AF-A0A1F7I662-F1
#
_entry.id   AF-A0A1F7I662-F1
#
_cell.length_a   1.000
_cell.length_b   1.000
_cell.length_c   1.000
_cell.angle_alpha   90.00
_cell.angle_beta   90.00
_cell.angle_gamma   90.00
#
_symmetry.space_group_name_H-M   'P 1'
#
loop_
_entity.id
_entity.type
_entity.pdbx_description
1 polymer ?
#
loop_
_entity_poly.entity_id
_entity_poly.type
_entity_poly.pdbx_seq_one_letter_code
_entity_poly.pdbx_strand_id
1 'polypeptide(L)'
;MNTKYLAPFLISIVTVLVYVLAKFPLTSPYSLHISLMWLVGLVVYYFFLKTRQPTPEQKSIFTYMGIVMIMLLVATTGWFVSPFFFLLYLLATALSFMFTPAVSIAFVVTLITLFSLSIGEIDLAYDFLVVLSFLTVIPLSYFLRKRYLQLKQSEKQILVLKEEYKEAQTKVESLLANVINKFAVEMRQPLSDIKLIAHHISGAKSVEAAQKDSEKIKALIEEALESLNDFEAKATGNKLLSTPKDNP
;
A
#
# COMPACT_ATOMS: atom_id res chain seq x y z
N MET A 1 17.36 -3.21 22.43
CA MET A 1 17.70 -4.62 22.11
C MET A 1 16.61 -5.16 21.18
N ASN A 2 16.95 -5.63 19.97
CA ASN A 2 15.99 -5.90 18.90
C ASN A 2 14.95 -6.96 19.32
N THR A 3 13.70 -6.55 19.57
CA THR A 3 12.56 -7.41 19.95
C THR A 3 12.34 -8.58 18.99
N LYS A 4 12.80 -8.44 17.73
CA LYS A 4 12.73 -9.47 16.68
C LYS A 4 13.51 -10.75 16.99
N TYR A 5 14.62 -10.67 17.74
CA TYR A 5 15.41 -11.86 18.11
C TYR A 5 14.91 -12.54 19.38
N LEU A 6 14.21 -11.81 20.24
CA LEU A 6 13.61 -12.35 21.47
C LEU A 6 12.23 -12.98 21.22
N ALA A 7 11.53 -12.57 20.14
CA ALA A 7 10.20 -13.06 19.82
C ALA A 7 10.06 -14.60 19.71
N PRO A 8 11.01 -15.35 19.11
CA PRO A 8 10.92 -16.81 19.06
C PRO A 8 10.93 -17.42 20.46
N PHE A 9 11.83 -16.96 21.33
CA PHE A 9 11.95 -17.42 22.71
C PHE A 9 10.69 -17.07 23.51
N LEU A 10 10.19 -15.84 23.40
CA LEU A 10 8.97 -15.42 24.09
C LEU A 10 7.78 -16.28 23.70
N ILE A 11 7.62 -16.59 22.41
CA ILE A 11 6.50 -17.40 21.93
C ILE A 11 6.64 -18.84 22.40
N SER A 12 7.84 -19.43 22.35
CA SER A 12 8.08 -20.75 22.95
C SER A 12 7.74 -20.79 24.43
N ILE A 13 8.18 -19.79 25.21
CA ILE A 13 7.88 -19.70 26.65
C ILE A 13 6.37 -19.60 26.88
N VAL A 14 5.68 -18.73 26.14
CA VAL A 14 4.21 -18.58 26.24
C VAL A 14 3.51 -19.88 25.88
N THR A 15 3.93 -20.58 24.83
CA THR A 15 3.37 -21.88 24.43
C THR A 15 3.52 -22.91 25.53
N VAL A 16 4.72 -23.04 26.12
CA VAL A 16 4.97 -23.96 27.24
C VAL A 16 4.11 -23.59 28.44
N LEU A 17 4.03 -22.30 28.80
CA LEU A 17 3.25 -21.83 29.93
C LEU A 17 1.76 -22.15 29.76
N VAL A 18 1.18 -21.89 28.58
CA VAL A 18 -0.21 -22.22 28.31
C VAL A 18 -0.45 -23.73 28.36
N TYR A 19 0.49 -24.53 27.84
CA TYR A 19 0.40 -25.99 27.89
C TYR A 19 0.41 -26.51 29.33
N VAL A 20 1.37 -26.06 30.14
CA VAL A 20 1.47 -26.43 31.56
C VAL A 20 0.22 -25.98 32.32
N LEU A 21 -0.24 -24.75 32.08
CA LEU A 21 -1.45 -24.22 32.71
C LEU A 21 -2.70 -25.05 32.36
N ALA A 22 -2.80 -25.56 31.13
CA ALA A 22 -3.94 -26.37 30.71
C ALA A 22 -3.93 -27.79 31.30
N LYS A 23 -2.76 -28.42 31.43
CA LYS A 23 -2.62 -29.78 31.98
C LYS A 23 -2.54 -29.80 33.52
N PHE A 24 -2.37 -28.65 34.18
CA PHE A 24 -2.27 -28.60 35.63
C PHE A 24 -3.60 -29.00 36.32
N PRO A 25 -3.58 -29.89 37.32
CA PRO A 25 -4.80 -30.51 37.86
C PRO A 25 -5.74 -29.51 38.55
N LEU A 26 -5.21 -28.40 39.08
CA LEU A 26 -6.01 -27.37 39.75
C LEU A 26 -6.81 -26.51 38.76
N THR A 27 -6.28 -26.31 37.54
CA THR A 27 -6.85 -25.43 36.51
C THR A 27 -7.64 -26.19 35.46
N SER A 28 -7.35 -27.49 35.27
CA SER A 28 -8.07 -28.39 34.35
C SER A 28 -9.61 -28.30 34.44
N PRO A 29 -10.26 -28.39 35.62
CA PRO A 29 -11.73 -28.30 35.70
C PRO A 29 -12.29 -26.91 35.36
N TYR A 30 -11.49 -25.86 35.54
CA TYR A 30 -11.89 -24.48 35.23
C TYR A 30 -11.39 -24.00 33.87
N SER A 31 -10.74 -24.88 33.09
CA SER A 31 -10.05 -24.52 31.85
C SER A 31 -10.99 -23.82 30.85
N LEU A 32 -12.23 -24.31 30.70
CA LEU A 32 -13.25 -23.68 29.85
C LEU A 32 -13.69 -22.29 30.35
N HIS A 33 -13.79 -22.10 31.67
CA HIS A 33 -14.10 -20.79 32.25
C HIS A 33 -12.96 -19.80 32.02
N ILE A 34 -11.71 -20.27 32.15
CA ILE A 34 -10.50 -19.47 31.90
C ILE A 34 -10.44 -19.05 30.42
N SER A 35 -10.69 -19.96 29.48
CA SER A 35 -10.67 -19.62 28.05
C SER A 35 -11.78 -18.63 27.69
N LEU A 36 -12.97 -18.78 28.26
CA LEU A 36 -14.08 -17.86 28.05
C LEU A 36 -13.81 -16.47 28.65
N MET A 37 -13.26 -16.40 29.86
CA MET A 37 -12.80 -15.13 30.44
C MET A 37 -11.75 -14.46 29.57
N TRP A 38 -10.82 -15.23 29.00
CA TRP A 38 -9.79 -14.71 28.11
C TRP A 38 -10.37 -14.16 26.81
N LEU A 39 -11.37 -14.86 26.23
CA LEU A 39 -12.10 -14.39 25.05
C LEU A 39 -12.81 -13.07 25.31
N VAL A 40 -13.56 -12.98 26.43
CA VAL A 40 -14.24 -11.75 26.83
C VAL A 40 -13.23 -10.62 27.04
N GLY A 41 -12.12 -10.89 27.73
CA GLY A 41 -11.04 -9.93 27.93
C GLY A 41 -10.45 -9.43 26.62
N LEU A 42 -10.25 -10.31 25.64
CA LEU A 42 -9.75 -9.96 24.30
C LEU A 42 -10.75 -9.05 23.55
N VAL A 43 -12.05 -9.38 23.58
CA VAL A 43 -13.09 -8.57 22.92
C VAL A 43 -13.20 -7.18 23.56
N VAL A 44 -13.19 -7.12 24.89
CA VAL A 44 -13.20 -5.85 25.64
C VAL A 44 -11.96 -5.02 25.29
N TYR A 45 -10.78 -5.64 25.31
CA TYR A 45 -9.53 -4.97 24.98
C TYR A 45 -9.51 -4.48 23.51
N TYR A 46 -10.04 -5.26 22.57
CA TYR A 46 -10.23 -4.83 21.17
C TYR A 46 -11.13 -3.59 21.07
N PHE A 47 -12.24 -3.55 21.82
CA PHE A 47 -13.13 -2.40 21.82
C PHE A 47 -12.42 -1.14 22.31
N PHE A 48 -11.62 -1.24 23.39
CA PHE A 48 -10.81 -0.12 23.89
C PHE A 48 -9.74 0.33 22.88
N LEU A 49 -9.13 -0.61 22.15
CA LEU A 49 -8.15 -0.31 21.09
C LEU A 49 -8.78 0.33 19.86
N LYS A 50 -10.06 0.08 19.58
CA LYS A 50 -10.76 0.72 18.46
C LYS A 50 -11.03 2.21 18.74
N THR A 51 -11.28 2.55 20.00
CA THR A 51 -11.61 3.93 20.42
C THR A 51 -10.38 4.85 20.48
N ARG A 52 -9.16 4.31 20.50
CA ARG A 52 -7.90 5.09 20.55
C ARG A 52 -6.99 4.66 19.41
N GLN A 53 -6.20 5.56 18.81
CA GLN A 53 -5.19 5.11 17.85
C GLN A 53 -4.16 4.22 18.57
N PRO A 54 -4.07 2.92 18.23
CA PRO A 54 -3.31 1.98 19.05
C PRO A 54 -1.80 2.14 18.85
N THR A 55 -1.07 2.24 19.97
CA THR A 55 0.40 2.29 19.96
C THR A 55 0.99 0.96 19.45
N PRO A 56 2.23 0.94 18.95
CA PRO A 56 2.87 -0.30 18.49
C PRO A 56 2.90 -1.40 19.56
N GLU A 57 3.13 -1.03 20.82
CA GLU A 57 3.15 -1.95 21.96
C GLU A 57 1.79 -2.57 22.23
N GLN A 58 0.72 -1.76 22.21
CA GLN A 58 -0.66 -2.22 22.36
C GLN A 58 -1.05 -3.24 21.30
N LYS A 59 -0.60 -3.05 20.04
CA LYS A 59 -0.81 -4.02 18.96
C LYS A 59 -0.08 -5.33 19.24
N SER A 60 1.17 -5.28 19.70
CA SER A 60 1.92 -6.49 20.07
C SER A 60 1.25 -7.26 21.21
N ILE A 61 0.79 -6.56 22.26
CA ILE A 61 0.05 -7.18 23.37
C ILE A 61 -1.21 -7.89 22.85
N PHE A 62 -1.99 -7.22 21.98
CA PHE A 62 -3.18 -7.82 21.37
C PHE A 62 -2.84 -9.10 20.60
N THR A 63 -1.75 -9.10 19.82
CA THR A 63 -1.29 -10.30 19.12
C THR A 63 -0.95 -11.44 20.08
N TYR A 64 -0.21 -11.17 21.16
CA TYR A 64 0.12 -12.18 22.16
C TYR A 64 -1.13 -12.73 22.87
N MET A 65 -2.08 -11.86 23.23
CA MET A 65 -3.35 -12.30 23.79
C MET A 65 -4.13 -13.22 22.84
N GLY A 66 -4.12 -12.92 21.53
CA GLY A 66 -4.73 -13.77 20.51
C GLY A 66 -4.06 -15.15 20.38
N ILE A 67 -2.74 -15.21 20.44
CA ILE A 67 -1.98 -16.47 20.45
C ILE A 67 -2.38 -17.32 21.67
N VAL A 68 -2.38 -16.72 22.86
CA VAL A 68 -2.79 -17.40 24.10
C VAL A 68 -4.23 -17.89 24.01
N MET A 69 -5.13 -17.08 23.45
CA MET A 69 -6.54 -17.43 23.29
C MET A 69 -6.72 -18.66 22.41
N ILE A 70 -6.08 -18.70 21.24
CA ILE A 70 -6.15 -19.84 20.32
C ILE A 70 -5.60 -21.10 20.98
N MET A 71 -4.46 -20.99 21.66
CA MET A 71 -3.87 -22.11 22.41
C MET A 71 -4.79 -22.63 23.51
N LEU A 72 -5.39 -21.75 24.31
CA LEU A 72 -6.36 -22.12 25.34
C LEU A 72 -7.62 -22.78 24.75
N LEU A 73 -8.10 -22.30 23.60
CA LEU A 73 -9.24 -22.89 22.91
C LEU A 73 -8.96 -24.34 22.51
N VAL A 74 -7.80 -24.61 21.91
CA VAL A 74 -7.38 -25.96 21.51
C VAL A 74 -7.14 -26.84 22.74
N ALA A 75 -6.54 -26.28 23.78
CA ALA A 75 -6.27 -26.99 25.02
C ALA A 75 -7.54 -27.44 25.73
N THR A 76 -8.51 -26.54 25.87
CA THR A 76 -9.80 -26.80 26.57
C THR A 76 -10.68 -27.80 25.83
N THR A 77 -10.47 -27.99 24.54
CA THR A 77 -11.23 -28.92 23.70
C THR A 77 -10.51 -30.25 23.47
N GLY A 78 -9.45 -30.54 24.23
CA GLY A 78 -8.81 -31.85 24.27
C GLY A 78 -7.56 -32.01 23.39
N TRP A 79 -6.85 -30.91 23.08
CA TRP A 79 -5.57 -30.92 22.34
C TRP A 79 -5.60 -31.75 21.04
N PHE A 80 -5.14 -33.01 21.06
CA PHE A 80 -5.04 -33.89 19.89
C PHE A 80 -6.40 -34.22 19.25
N VAL A 81 -7.46 -34.33 20.05
CA VAL A 81 -8.82 -34.63 19.57
C VAL A 81 -9.63 -33.36 19.32
N SER A 82 -9.02 -32.20 19.53
CA SER A 82 -9.72 -30.93 19.39
C SER A 82 -10.18 -30.74 17.93
N PRO A 83 -11.46 -30.43 17.69
CA PRO A 83 -11.92 -30.04 16.35
C PRO A 83 -11.24 -28.74 15.87
N PHE A 84 -10.64 -27.98 16.78
CA PHE A 84 -9.90 -26.75 16.51
C PHE A 84 -8.40 -26.96 16.33
N PHE A 85 -7.92 -28.20 16.34
CA PHE A 85 -6.49 -28.50 16.24
C PHE A 85 -5.83 -27.90 14.99
N PHE A 86 -6.55 -27.82 13.87
CA PHE A 86 -6.08 -27.15 12.65
C PHE A 86 -5.70 -25.67 12.87
N LEU A 87 -6.25 -25.00 13.90
CA LEU A 87 -5.88 -23.63 14.25
C LEU A 87 -4.41 -23.52 14.68
N LEU A 88 -3.78 -24.57 15.20
CA LEU A 88 -2.36 -24.54 15.54
C LEU A 88 -1.48 -24.46 14.27
N TYR A 89 -1.90 -25.11 13.18
CA TYR A 89 -1.23 -25.04 11.87
C TYR A 89 -1.38 -23.64 11.26
N LEU A 90 -2.59 -23.09 11.33
CA LEU A 90 -2.88 -21.72 10.91
C LEU A 90 -2.11 -20.71 11.76
N LEU A 91 -2.02 -20.93 13.07
CA LEU A 91 -1.30 -20.08 14.01
C LEU A 91 0.20 -20.07 13.70
N ALA A 92 0.82 -21.23 13.50
CA ALA A 92 2.21 -21.32 13.06
C ALA A 92 2.45 -20.53 11.77
N THR A 93 1.57 -20.72 10.77
CA THR A 93 1.65 -19.98 9.50
C THR A 93 1.47 -18.47 9.71
N ALA A 94 0.50 -18.05 10.51
CA ALA A 94 0.24 -16.66 10.84
C ALA A 94 1.44 -16.02 11.57
N LEU A 95 2.09 -16.75 12.48
CA LEU A 95 3.30 -16.31 13.17
C LEU A 95 4.46 -16.04 12.22
N SER A 96 4.61 -16.86 11.18
CA SER A 96 5.60 -16.63 10.11
C SER A 96 5.36 -15.29 9.40
N PHE A 97 4.10 -14.96 9.12
CA PHE A 97 3.72 -13.69 8.49
C PHE A 97 3.85 -12.48 9.42
N MET A 98 3.38 -12.59 10.67
CA MET A 98 3.36 -11.49 11.63
C MET A 98 4.76 -11.13 12.14
N PHE A 99 5.63 -12.14 12.30
CA PHE A 99 6.97 -11.97 12.84
C PHE A 99 8.04 -12.42 11.83
N THR A 100 8.73 -13.51 12.14
CA THR A 100 9.81 -14.10 11.33
C THR A 100 9.58 -15.61 11.19
N PRO A 101 10.17 -16.28 10.19
CA PRO A 101 10.01 -17.72 10.00
C PRO A 101 10.59 -18.48 11.19
N ALA A 102 11.64 -17.92 11.81
CA ALA A 102 12.23 -18.46 13.04
C ALA A 102 11.21 -18.55 14.19
N VAL A 103 10.27 -17.61 14.29
CA VAL A 103 9.18 -17.69 15.29
C VAL A 103 8.25 -18.87 15.00
N SER A 104 7.83 -19.04 13.75
CA SER A 104 6.99 -20.19 13.36
C SER A 104 7.70 -21.50 13.60
N ILE A 105 9.00 -21.59 13.28
CA ILE A 105 9.81 -22.80 13.51
C ILE A 105 9.92 -23.07 15.00
N ALA A 106 10.26 -22.06 15.81
CA ALA A 106 10.34 -22.21 17.27
C ALA A 106 9.01 -22.68 17.86
N PHE A 107 7.89 -22.10 17.43
CA PHE A 107 6.55 -22.50 17.84
C PHE A 107 6.25 -23.96 17.47
N VAL A 108 6.49 -24.35 16.22
CA VAL A 108 6.28 -25.73 15.74
C VAL A 108 7.16 -26.74 16.49
N VAL A 109 8.45 -26.44 16.66
CA VAL A 109 9.38 -27.29 17.41
C VAL A 109 8.90 -27.43 18.86
N THR A 110 8.48 -26.33 19.48
CA THR A 110 7.95 -26.34 20.86
C THR A 110 6.69 -27.21 20.94
N LEU A 111 5.76 -27.09 20.00
CA LEU A 111 4.57 -27.95 19.95
C LEU A 111 4.92 -29.42 19.77
N ILE A 112 5.82 -29.74 18.84
CA ILE A 112 6.31 -31.11 18.62
C ILE A 112 6.90 -31.68 19.91
N THR A 113 7.73 -30.90 20.61
CA THR A 113 8.30 -31.32 21.90
C THR A 113 7.22 -31.53 22.95
N LEU A 114 6.29 -30.60 23.13
CA LEU A 114 5.23 -30.73 24.14
C LEU A 114 4.28 -31.91 23.86
N PHE A 115 3.90 -32.08 22.60
CA PHE A 115 3.04 -33.18 22.17
C PHE A 115 3.74 -34.53 22.21
N SER A 116 5.06 -34.58 21.98
CA SER A 116 5.83 -35.82 22.15
C SER A 116 5.76 -36.39 23.56
N LEU A 117 5.54 -35.54 24.58
CA LEU A 117 5.38 -35.96 25.98
C LEU A 117 4.01 -36.62 26.25
N SER A 118 3.04 -36.47 25.36
CA SER A 118 1.67 -36.99 25.50
C SER A 118 1.37 -38.13 24.52
N ILE A 119 2.38 -38.65 23.81
CA ILE A 119 2.20 -39.75 22.87
C ILE A 119 1.74 -41.00 23.63
N GLY A 120 0.68 -41.64 23.14
CA GLY A 120 0.14 -42.87 23.71
C GLY A 120 -1.01 -42.65 24.69
N GLU A 121 -1.50 -41.42 24.86
CA GLU A 121 -2.74 -41.16 25.60
C GLU A 121 -3.98 -41.71 24.86
N ILE A 122 -3.94 -41.82 23.52
CA ILE A 122 -5.09 -42.24 22.69
C ILE A 122 -4.71 -43.42 21.78
N ASP A 123 -3.89 -43.15 20.75
CA ASP A 123 -3.38 -44.14 19.80
C ASP A 123 -2.00 -43.68 19.31
N LEU A 124 -1.00 -44.53 19.54
CA LEU A 124 0.39 -44.26 19.22
C LEU A 124 0.60 -43.94 17.73
N ALA A 125 -0.12 -44.63 16.82
CA ALA A 125 0.02 -44.41 15.39
C ALA A 125 -0.57 -43.06 14.97
N TYR A 126 -1.74 -42.73 15.51
CA TYR A 126 -2.40 -41.44 15.26
C TYR A 126 -1.58 -40.27 15.81
N ASP A 127 -1.14 -40.36 17.07
CA ASP A 127 -0.36 -39.31 17.74
C ASP A 127 0.95 -39.02 16.98
N PHE A 128 1.63 -40.07 16.53
CA PHE A 128 2.87 -39.94 15.75
C PHE A 128 2.62 -39.25 14.40
N LEU A 129 1.57 -39.65 13.68
CA LEU A 129 1.19 -39.03 12.40
C LEU A 129 0.89 -37.55 12.59
N VAL A 130 0.13 -37.21 13.64
CA VAL A 130 -0.21 -35.82 13.98
C VAL A 130 1.05 -35.00 14.25
N VAL A 131 1.97 -35.47 15.10
CA VAL A 131 3.21 -34.76 15.40
C VAL A 131 4.07 -34.59 14.14
N LEU A 132 4.16 -35.63 13.31
CA LEU A 132 4.92 -35.58 12.05
C LEU A 132 4.32 -34.56 11.07
N SER A 133 3.00 -34.43 11.03
CA SER A 133 2.31 -33.51 10.13
C SER A 133 2.65 -32.03 10.41
N PHE A 134 2.99 -31.66 11.65
CA PHE A 134 3.44 -30.29 11.96
C PHE A 134 4.73 -29.89 11.23
N LEU A 135 5.60 -30.84 10.90
CA LEU A 135 6.83 -30.54 10.14
C LEU A 135 6.52 -29.97 8.75
N THR A 136 5.38 -30.35 8.16
CA THR A 136 4.95 -29.84 6.84
C THR A 136 4.63 -28.34 6.86
N VAL A 137 4.31 -27.80 8.04
CA VAL A 137 4.00 -26.36 8.21
C VAL A 137 5.25 -25.50 8.03
N ILE A 138 6.43 -26.03 8.34
CA ILE A 138 7.69 -25.28 8.23
C ILE A 138 7.99 -24.85 6.78
N PRO A 139 8.10 -25.76 5.79
CA PRO A 139 8.35 -25.36 4.41
C PRO A 139 7.18 -24.55 3.83
N LEU A 140 5.94 -24.89 4.20
CA LEU A 140 4.75 -24.18 3.75
C LEU A 140 4.75 -22.71 4.21
N SER A 141 4.94 -22.47 5.51
CA SER A 141 4.96 -21.13 6.09
C SER A 141 6.13 -20.29 5.56
N TYR A 142 7.28 -20.91 5.29
CA TYR A 142 8.42 -20.23 4.67
C TYR A 142 8.10 -19.80 3.23
N PHE A 143 7.57 -20.71 2.41
CA PHE A 143 7.21 -20.43 1.02
C PHE A 143 6.14 -19.35 0.91
N LEU A 144 5.07 -19.47 1.70
CA LEU A 144 3.97 -18.51 1.71
C LEU A 144 4.43 -17.11 2.13
N ARG A 145 5.26 -17.01 3.18
CA ARG A 145 5.84 -15.72 3.61
C ARG A 145 6.71 -15.10 2.52
N LYS A 146 7.55 -15.88 1.85
CA LYS A 146 8.40 -15.38 0.76
C LYS A 146 7.54 -14.78 -0.37
N ARG A 147 6.49 -15.49 -0.78
CA ARG A 147 5.55 -15.00 -1.82
C ARG A 147 4.81 -13.74 -1.38
N TYR A 148 4.36 -13.69 -0.13
CA TYR A 148 3.71 -12.50 0.42
C TYR A 148 4.64 -11.27 0.43
N LEU A 149 5.89 -11.45 0.85
CA LEU A 149 6.89 -10.36 0.85
C LEU A 149 7.22 -9.87 -0.56
N GLN A 150 7.32 -10.78 -1.54
CA GLN A 150 7.49 -10.41 -2.95
C GLN A 150 6.32 -9.57 -3.45
N LEU A 151 5.08 -10.00 -3.15
CA LEU A 151 3.87 -9.26 -3.55
C LEU A 151 3.84 -7.85 -2.95
N LYS A 152 4.14 -7.72 -1.65
CA LYS A 152 4.23 -6.42 -0.96
C LYS A 152 5.31 -5.50 -1.55
N GLN A 153 6.41 -6.05 -2.02
CA GLN A 153 7.46 -5.26 -2.69
C GLN A 153 7.00 -4.76 -4.05
N SER A 154 6.35 -5.62 -4.84
CA SER A 154 5.77 -5.23 -6.13
C SER A 154 4.69 -4.16 -5.99
N GLU A 155 3.81 -4.26 -4.98
CA GLU A 155 2.81 -3.21 -4.70
C GLU A 155 3.45 -1.86 -4.38
N LYS A 156 4.52 -1.85 -3.59
CA LYS A 156 5.26 -0.61 -3.29
C LYS A 156 5.91 -0.01 -4.52
N GLN A 157 6.51 -0.84 -5.37
CA GLN A 157 7.09 -0.36 -6.63
C GLN A 157 6.01 0.25 -7.53
N ILE A 158 4.84 -0.39 -7.63
CA ILE A 158 3.69 0.14 -8.38
C ILE A 158 3.23 1.49 -7.83
N LEU A 159 3.22 1.67 -6.51
CA LEU A 159 2.87 2.95 -5.88
C LEU A 159 3.86 4.06 -6.22
N VAL A 160 5.18 3.77 -6.17
CA VAL A 160 6.22 4.74 -6.55
C VAL A 160 6.11 5.11 -8.02
N LEU A 161 5.96 4.13 -8.91
CA LEU A 161 5.80 4.39 -10.35
C LEU A 161 4.55 5.25 -10.65
N LYS A 162 3.44 5.04 -9.93
CA LYS A 162 2.24 5.87 -10.07
C LYS A 162 2.47 7.31 -9.64
N GLU A 163 3.26 7.53 -8.59
CA GLU A 163 3.59 8.85 -8.09
C GLU A 163 4.51 9.61 -9.07
N GLU A 164 5.55 8.94 -9.58
CA GLU A 164 6.43 9.47 -10.63
C GLU A 164 5.66 9.82 -11.91
N TYR A 165 4.74 8.93 -12.33
CA TYR A 165 3.88 9.19 -13.49
C TYR A 165 3.00 10.44 -13.30
N LYS A 166 2.44 10.62 -12.10
CA LYS A 166 1.61 11.79 -11.78
C LYS A 166 2.44 13.08 -11.75
N GLU A 167 3.65 13.03 -11.23
CA GLU A 167 4.57 14.18 -11.26
C GLU A 167 4.98 14.54 -12.69
N ALA A 168 5.29 13.54 -13.51
CA ALA A 168 5.61 13.74 -14.93
C ALA A 168 4.43 14.36 -15.68
N GLN A 169 3.21 13.87 -15.46
CA GLN A 169 2.00 14.44 -16.04
C GLN A 169 1.80 15.91 -15.62
N THR A 170 1.99 16.22 -14.33
CA THR A 170 1.88 17.60 -13.82
C THR A 170 2.91 18.53 -14.47
N LYS A 171 4.15 18.06 -14.67
CA LYS A 171 5.18 18.83 -15.38
C LYS A 171 4.78 19.09 -16.83
N VAL A 172 4.29 18.07 -17.54
CA VAL A 172 3.80 18.22 -18.92
C VAL A 172 2.65 19.23 -18.99
N GLU A 173 1.67 19.14 -18.08
CA GLU A 173 0.56 20.10 -18.00
C GLU A 173 1.06 21.53 -17.73
N SER A 174 2.03 21.71 -16.83
CA SER A 174 2.62 23.02 -16.54
C SER A 174 3.39 23.62 -17.72
N LEU A 175 4.12 22.79 -18.48
CA LEU A 175 4.82 23.20 -19.69
C LEU A 175 3.83 23.60 -20.78
N LEU A 176 2.78 22.81 -20.97
CA LEU A 176 1.72 23.11 -21.93
C LEU A 176 1.01 24.42 -21.58
N ALA A 177 0.68 24.63 -20.30
CA ALA A 177 0.08 25.87 -19.83
C ALA A 177 0.99 27.08 -20.09
N ASN A 178 2.30 26.97 -19.84
CA ASN A 178 3.25 28.05 -20.11
C ASN A 178 3.34 28.38 -21.61
N VAL A 179 3.35 27.36 -22.48
CA VAL A 179 3.40 27.56 -23.94
C VAL A 179 2.12 28.26 -24.43
N ILE A 180 0.95 27.82 -23.98
CA ILE A 180 -0.34 28.46 -24.32
C ILE A 180 -0.39 29.90 -23.80
N ASN A 181 0.04 30.12 -22.55
CA ASN A 181 -0.05 31.45 -21.95
C ASN A 181 0.92 32.44 -22.62
N LYS A 182 2.12 31.98 -22.99
CA LYS A 182 3.08 32.79 -23.76
C LYS A 182 2.51 33.19 -25.12
N PHE A 183 1.93 32.24 -25.85
CA PHE A 183 1.26 32.51 -27.13
C PHE A 183 0.10 33.50 -26.97
N ALA A 184 -0.74 33.33 -25.93
CA ALA A 184 -1.84 34.25 -25.67
C ALA A 184 -1.36 35.69 -25.40
N VAL A 185 -0.25 35.85 -24.69
CA VAL A 185 0.36 37.17 -24.44
C VAL A 185 0.94 37.77 -25.73
N GLU A 186 1.70 36.99 -26.50
CA GLU A 186 2.31 37.41 -27.77
C GLU A 186 1.25 37.82 -28.81
N MET A 187 0.11 37.13 -28.88
CA MET A 187 -0.99 37.47 -29.77
C MET A 187 -1.80 38.69 -29.32
N ARG A 188 -1.91 38.92 -28.00
CA ARG A 188 -2.77 39.99 -27.46
C ARG A 188 -2.29 41.38 -27.87
N GLN A 189 -0.98 41.59 -27.92
CA GLN A 189 -0.38 42.87 -28.25
C GLN A 189 -0.70 43.32 -29.68
N PRO A 190 -0.34 42.58 -30.75
CA PRO A 190 -0.65 42.97 -32.13
C PRO A 190 -2.16 43.08 -32.36
N LEU A 191 -2.98 42.19 -31.77
CA LEU A 191 -4.45 42.29 -31.89
C LEU A 191 -5.02 43.57 -31.24
N SER A 192 -4.48 43.97 -30.10
CA SER A 192 -4.87 45.22 -29.43
C SER A 192 -4.47 46.43 -30.25
N ASP A 193 -3.27 46.42 -30.81
CA ASP A 193 -2.73 47.52 -31.62
C ASP A 193 -3.48 47.65 -32.95
N ILE A 194 -3.80 46.53 -33.62
CA ILE A 194 -4.66 46.49 -34.80
C ILE A 194 -6.02 47.12 -34.49
N LYS A 195 -6.64 46.74 -33.36
CA LYS A 195 -7.95 47.29 -32.96
C LYS A 195 -7.88 48.80 -32.74
N LEU A 196 -6.84 49.29 -32.08
CA LEU A 196 -6.65 50.73 -31.82
C LEU A 196 -6.45 51.50 -33.14
N ILE A 197 -5.57 51.02 -34.00
CA ILE A 197 -5.25 51.66 -35.28
C ILE A 197 -6.46 51.61 -36.22
N ALA A 198 -7.19 50.50 -36.26
CA ALA A 198 -8.43 50.40 -37.05
C ALA A 198 -9.48 51.43 -36.60
N HIS A 199 -9.55 51.71 -35.29
CA HIS A 199 -10.44 52.75 -34.76
C HIS A 199 -9.95 54.18 -35.09
N HIS A 200 -8.64 54.39 -35.28
CA HIS A 200 -8.12 55.66 -35.78
C HIS A 200 -8.43 55.86 -37.27
N ILE A 201 -8.35 54.79 -38.07
CA ILE A 201 -8.70 54.84 -39.50
C ILE A 201 -10.16 55.25 -39.69
N SER A 202 -11.09 54.76 -38.87
CA SER A 202 -12.51 55.14 -38.96
C SER A 202 -12.80 56.60 -38.61
N GLY A 203 -11.87 57.30 -37.94
CA GLY A 203 -11.96 58.73 -37.60
C GLY A 203 -11.01 59.64 -38.39
N ALA A 204 -10.27 59.11 -39.37
CA ALA A 204 -9.23 59.85 -40.09
C ALA A 204 -9.82 60.93 -41.02
N LYS A 205 -9.26 62.14 -40.94
CA LYS A 205 -9.69 63.30 -41.76
C LYS A 205 -9.06 63.36 -43.15
N SER A 206 -8.05 62.53 -43.44
CA SER A 206 -7.38 62.48 -44.74
C SER A 206 -7.08 61.05 -45.18
N VAL A 207 -7.09 60.84 -46.49
CA VAL A 207 -6.81 59.54 -47.13
C VAL A 207 -5.37 59.08 -46.84
N GLU A 208 -4.41 60.00 -46.82
CA GLU A 208 -2.99 59.70 -46.54
C GLU A 208 -2.76 59.17 -45.12
N ALA A 209 -3.49 59.69 -44.12
CA ALA A 209 -3.40 59.20 -42.74
C ALA A 209 -4.00 57.79 -42.61
N ALA A 210 -5.13 57.54 -43.29
CA ALA A 210 -5.75 56.21 -43.34
C ALA A 210 -4.86 55.18 -44.07
N GLN A 211 -4.15 55.59 -45.12
CA GLN A 211 -3.23 54.74 -45.87
C GLN A 211 -2.05 54.29 -45.01
N LYS A 212 -1.42 55.23 -44.28
CA LYS A 212 -0.29 54.95 -43.38
C LYS A 212 -0.67 54.02 -42.23
N ASP A 213 -1.87 54.18 -41.67
CA ASP A 213 -2.36 53.33 -40.60
C ASP A 213 -2.77 51.94 -41.12
N SER A 214 -3.23 51.82 -42.37
CA SER A 214 -3.45 50.53 -43.04
C SER A 214 -2.16 49.73 -43.24
N GLU A 215 -1.05 50.38 -43.60
CA GLU A 215 0.26 49.72 -43.70
C GLU A 215 0.75 49.18 -42.35
N LYS A 216 0.55 49.93 -41.26
CA LYS A 216 0.87 49.45 -39.91
C LYS A 216 0.03 48.25 -39.50
N ILE A 217 -1.27 48.24 -39.84
CA ILE A 217 -2.14 47.09 -39.59
C ILE A 217 -1.62 45.85 -40.33
N LYS A 218 -1.20 45.99 -41.60
CA LYS A 218 -0.61 44.87 -42.35
C LYS A 218 0.62 44.30 -41.65
N ALA A 219 1.54 45.16 -41.20
CA ALA A 219 2.73 44.73 -40.48
C ALA A 219 2.39 43.99 -39.17
N LEU A 220 1.42 44.47 -38.40
CA LEU A 220 0.97 43.81 -37.17
C LEU A 220 0.24 42.48 -37.42
N ILE A 221 -0.45 42.35 -38.56
CA ILE A 221 -1.05 41.08 -38.99
C ILE A 221 0.05 40.07 -39.34
N GLU A 222 1.10 40.50 -40.05
CA GLU A 222 2.26 39.64 -40.35
C GLU A 222 2.95 39.16 -39.07
N GLU A 223 3.16 40.05 -38.09
CA GLU A 223 3.75 39.70 -36.78
C GLU A 223 2.87 38.70 -35.98
N ALA A 224 1.55 38.87 -36.01
CA ALA A 224 0.62 37.93 -35.40
C ALA A 224 0.61 36.56 -36.10
N LEU A 225 0.70 36.55 -37.43
CA LEU A 225 0.81 35.31 -38.22
C LEU A 225 2.14 34.61 -37.99
N GLU A 226 3.24 35.35 -37.85
CA GLU A 226 4.53 34.78 -37.49
C GLU A 226 4.48 34.13 -36.11
N SER A 227 3.92 34.81 -35.12
CA SER A 227 3.72 34.26 -33.76
C SER A 227 2.86 33.00 -33.74
N LEU A 228 1.81 32.94 -34.58
CA LEU A 228 0.97 31.75 -34.77
C LEU A 228 1.76 30.58 -35.37
N ASN A 229 2.52 30.84 -36.44
CA ASN A 229 3.36 29.83 -37.07
C ASN A 229 4.43 29.27 -36.12
N ASP A 230 4.99 30.13 -35.28
CA ASP A 230 5.99 29.77 -34.28
C ASP A 230 5.40 28.90 -33.16
N PHE A 231 4.17 29.20 -32.74
CA PHE A 231 3.42 28.36 -31.82
C PHE A 231 3.07 27.00 -32.43
N GLU A 232 2.58 26.95 -33.68
CA GLU A 232 2.26 25.69 -34.38
C GLU A 232 3.48 24.78 -34.49
N ALA A 233 4.63 25.34 -34.88
CA ALA A 233 5.88 24.60 -35.00
C ALA A 233 6.35 24.04 -33.64
N LYS A 234 6.23 24.83 -32.57
CA LYS A 234 6.62 24.40 -31.21
C LYS A 234 5.64 23.40 -30.59
N ALA A 235 4.34 23.50 -30.89
CA ALA A 235 3.31 22.66 -30.28
C ALA A 235 3.07 21.33 -31.01
N THR A 236 3.20 21.32 -32.35
CA THR A 236 2.83 20.15 -33.18
C THR A 236 4.01 19.56 -33.96
N GLY A 237 5.16 20.24 -33.98
CA GLY A 237 6.32 19.84 -34.78
C GLY A 237 6.15 20.03 -36.28
N ASN A 238 4.99 20.55 -36.75
CA ASN A 238 4.67 20.80 -38.15
C ASN A 238 4.06 22.21 -38.30
N LYS A 239 4.27 22.88 -39.44
CA LYS A 239 3.49 24.06 -39.83
C LYS A 239 2.20 23.57 -40.51
N LEU A 240 1.04 23.83 -39.92
CA LEU A 240 -0.23 23.30 -40.41
C LEU A 240 -0.89 24.24 -41.43
N LEU A 241 -0.55 25.52 -41.38
CA LEU A 241 -1.01 26.53 -42.34
C LEU A 241 0.17 27.02 -43.19
N SER A 242 0.28 26.49 -44.42
CA SER A 242 1.11 27.12 -45.44
C SER A 242 0.49 28.46 -45.82
N THR A 243 1.12 29.56 -45.43
CA THR A 243 0.87 30.89 -45.99
C THR A 243 0.84 30.79 -47.52
N PRO A 244 -0.18 31.33 -48.22
CA PRO A 244 -0.17 31.36 -49.68
C PRO A 244 1.10 32.09 -50.11
N LYS A 245 1.98 31.40 -50.82
CA LYS A 245 3.13 32.05 -51.46
C LYS A 245 2.59 33.15 -52.36
N ASP A 246 3.11 34.36 -52.20
CA ASP A 246 3.03 35.40 -53.20
C ASP A 246 3.42 34.80 -54.55
N ASN A 247 2.42 34.63 -55.41
CA ASN A 247 2.65 34.38 -56.83
C ASN A 247 2.97 35.75 -57.43
N PRO A 248 4.08 35.90 -58.18
CA PRO A 248 4.41 37.15 -58.86
C PRO A 248 3.35 37.55 -59.89
#